data_AF-A0A2S5JD62-F1
#
_entry.id   AF-A0A2S5JD62-F1
#
_cell.length_a   1.000
_cell.length_b   1.000
_cell.length_c   1.000
_cell.angle_alpha   90.00
_cell.angle_beta   90.00
_cell.angle_gamma   90.00
#
_symmetry.space_group_name_H-M   'P 1'
#
loop_
_entity.id
_entity.type
_entity.pdbx_description
1 polymer ?
#
loop_
_entity_poly.entity_id
_entity_poly.type
_entity_poly.pdbx_seq_one_letter_code
_entity_poly.pdbx_strand_id
1 'polypeptide(L)'
;MSGPELAEQPYYEKLPLWPSFDVVDTSIDGLVPACRVESWKAFVDIISVGEARAAREVIYRGQRRYDWPLESTLTRVFDGGAIPSDMADRMRSKFLLMMRGRSFDLSKQDSNEVWAFGQHFGLATPLLDWTESPFVALFFAFVREDPRYEKENPSRAVFYLDRSRLEEILPELFFEPSLGENGRLVNQAGLFTVTPDGNDNLVTSILNALLDVGSIGPDDPQELSQYIGKIHIPNEGREQCLHMLQKMNIHHASLFPDPSGASDYCNIWLEKLVSERRKQKENKSKADKKRIDVAAQAVRGEEAPKLVAKILEKIIGENAEDLEISRFANRIDEKFAEEASTDWWLRPGAKAKLRVAFRRLLSSFGISQEQVERIIEELIRFYEIRAQRKAD
;
A
#
# COMPACT_ATOMS: atom_id res chain seq x y z
N MET A 1 -7.19 -37.40 12.91
CA MET A 1 -6.88 -36.80 11.60
C MET A 1 -7.85 -35.67 11.39
N SER A 2 -7.45 -34.47 11.77
CA SER A 2 -8.20 -33.24 11.54
C SER A 2 -8.05 -32.93 10.04
N GLY A 3 -9.14 -32.88 9.30
CA GLY A 3 -9.11 -32.51 7.88
C GLY A 3 -8.52 -31.11 7.71
N PRO A 4 -7.94 -30.78 6.54
CA PRO A 4 -7.53 -29.42 6.26
C PRO A 4 -8.78 -28.54 6.31
N GLU A 5 -8.78 -27.52 7.18
CA GLU A 5 -9.72 -26.40 7.07
C GLU A 5 -9.57 -25.86 5.64
N LEU A 6 -10.59 -26.10 4.81
CA LEU A 6 -10.75 -25.39 3.54
C LEU A 6 -10.80 -23.91 3.90
N ALA A 7 -9.73 -23.18 3.62
CA ALA A 7 -9.71 -21.73 3.78
C ALA A 7 -10.95 -21.16 3.08
N GLU A 8 -11.83 -20.52 3.84
CA GLU A 8 -13.01 -19.89 3.28
C GLU A 8 -12.59 -18.91 2.18
N GLN A 9 -13.17 -19.06 0.99
CA GLN A 9 -12.87 -18.16 -0.13
C GLN A 9 -13.16 -16.71 0.28
N PRO A 10 -12.28 -15.74 -0.08
CA PRO A 10 -12.49 -14.34 0.19
C PRO A 10 -13.86 -13.86 -0.28
N TYR A 11 -14.53 -13.02 0.52
CA TYR A 11 -15.91 -12.54 0.23
C TYR A 11 -16.08 -12.04 -1.20
N TYR A 12 -15.15 -11.19 -1.67
CA TYR A 12 -15.26 -10.58 -2.99
C TYR A 12 -15.27 -11.60 -4.12
N GLU A 13 -14.72 -12.82 -3.96
CA GLU A 13 -14.73 -13.85 -5.01
C GLU A 13 -16.11 -14.45 -5.25
N LYS A 14 -17.01 -14.33 -4.26
CA LYS A 14 -18.41 -14.76 -4.37
C LYS A 14 -19.25 -13.78 -5.20
N LEU A 15 -18.77 -12.55 -5.38
CA LEU A 15 -19.46 -11.51 -6.14
C LEU A 15 -19.37 -11.75 -7.65
N PRO A 16 -20.39 -11.35 -8.43
CA PRO A 16 -20.32 -11.37 -9.88
C PRO A 16 -19.22 -10.43 -10.40
N LEU A 17 -18.65 -10.77 -11.55
CA LEU A 17 -17.73 -9.88 -12.26
C LEU A 17 -18.52 -8.71 -12.89
N TRP A 18 -17.92 -7.52 -12.86
CA TRP A 18 -18.41 -6.38 -13.62
C TRP A 18 -18.72 -6.76 -15.08
N PRO A 19 -19.86 -6.34 -15.68
CA PRO A 19 -20.83 -5.34 -15.19
C PRO A 19 -22.05 -5.91 -14.46
N SER A 20 -22.02 -7.18 -14.05
CA SER A 20 -23.14 -7.81 -13.33
C SER A 20 -23.07 -7.51 -11.84
N PHE A 21 -24.21 -7.28 -11.20
CA PHE A 21 -24.32 -6.95 -9.77
C PHE A 21 -25.27 -7.89 -9.03
N ASP A 22 -25.00 -8.09 -7.75
CA ASP A 22 -25.84 -8.89 -6.86
C ASP A 22 -25.77 -8.38 -5.41
N VAL A 23 -26.74 -8.75 -4.57
CA VAL A 23 -26.75 -8.48 -3.13
C VAL A 23 -26.49 -9.79 -2.39
N VAL A 24 -25.22 -10.10 -2.14
CA VAL A 24 -24.81 -11.41 -1.59
C VAL A 24 -24.82 -11.43 -0.06
N ASP A 25 -24.24 -10.42 0.59
CA ASP A 25 -24.17 -10.34 2.05
C ASP A 25 -24.51 -8.94 2.56
N THR A 26 -25.70 -8.81 3.15
CA THR A 26 -26.20 -7.54 3.68
C THR A 26 -25.45 -7.05 4.90
N SER A 27 -24.66 -7.91 5.57
CA SER A 27 -23.80 -7.48 6.69
C SER A 27 -22.53 -6.77 6.23
N ILE A 28 -22.12 -6.95 4.97
CA ILE A 28 -20.89 -6.39 4.40
C ILE A 28 -21.22 -5.22 3.46
N ASP A 29 -22.19 -5.42 2.56
CA ASP A 29 -22.52 -4.45 1.52
C ASP A 29 -23.80 -3.66 1.83
N GLY A 30 -24.50 -4.01 2.91
CA GLY A 30 -25.83 -3.48 3.17
C GLY A 30 -26.81 -3.89 2.07
N LEU A 31 -27.69 -2.97 1.69
CA LEU A 31 -28.61 -3.16 0.55
C LEU A 31 -28.02 -2.65 -0.78
N VAL A 32 -26.71 -2.35 -0.82
CA VAL A 32 -26.06 -1.85 -2.04
C VAL A 32 -25.68 -3.03 -2.93
N PRO A 33 -26.11 -3.06 -4.20
CA PRO A 33 -25.66 -4.07 -5.16
C PRO A 33 -24.14 -4.01 -5.33
N ALA A 34 -23.50 -5.17 -5.27
CA ALA A 34 -22.06 -5.29 -5.30
C ALA A 34 -21.58 -6.16 -6.48
N CYS A 35 -20.41 -5.81 -7.00
CA CYS A 35 -19.69 -6.61 -7.98
C CYS A 35 -18.19 -6.59 -7.69
N ARG A 36 -17.42 -7.42 -8.38
CA ARG A 36 -15.94 -7.42 -8.33
C ARG A 36 -15.31 -7.11 -9.67
N VAL A 37 -14.09 -6.60 -9.61
CA VAL A 37 -13.16 -6.54 -10.75
C VAL A 37 -11.99 -7.48 -10.53
N GLU A 38 -11.31 -7.88 -11.60
CA GLU A 38 -10.15 -8.79 -11.51
C GLU A 38 -8.91 -8.11 -10.91
N SER A 39 -8.79 -6.79 -11.07
CA SER A 39 -7.68 -6.02 -10.52
C SER A 39 -8.00 -4.53 -10.53
N TRP A 40 -7.17 -3.73 -9.84
CA TRP A 40 -7.24 -2.28 -9.96
C TRP A 40 -7.00 -1.79 -11.39
N LYS A 41 -6.27 -2.54 -12.24
CA LYS A 41 -6.09 -2.18 -13.66
C LYS A 41 -7.39 -2.36 -14.43
N ALA A 42 -8.09 -3.48 -14.19
CA ALA A 42 -9.40 -3.71 -14.80
C ALA A 42 -10.41 -2.62 -14.41
N PHE A 43 -10.37 -2.13 -13.16
CA PHE A 43 -11.15 -0.97 -12.76
C PHE A 43 -10.80 0.28 -13.58
N VAL A 44 -9.51 0.59 -13.74
CA VAL A 44 -9.05 1.72 -14.57
C VAL A 44 -9.51 1.58 -16.02
N ASP A 45 -9.41 0.38 -16.59
CA ASP A 45 -9.86 0.10 -17.96
C ASP A 45 -11.38 0.29 -18.11
N ILE A 46 -12.18 -0.22 -17.17
CA ILE A 46 -13.64 -0.05 -17.14
C ILE A 46 -14.01 1.44 -17.12
N ILE A 47 -13.36 2.22 -16.26
CA ILE A 47 -13.60 3.66 -16.13
C ILE A 47 -13.18 4.40 -17.41
N SER A 48 -12.10 3.96 -18.07
CA SER A 48 -11.54 4.62 -19.26
C SER A 48 -12.33 4.31 -20.53
N VAL A 49 -12.92 3.11 -20.64
CA VAL A 49 -13.71 2.67 -21.79
C VAL A 49 -15.18 3.11 -21.69
N GLY A 50 -15.65 3.43 -20.47
CA GLY A 50 -17.01 3.87 -20.19
C GLY A 50 -17.35 5.28 -20.67
N GLU A 51 -17.16 5.61 -21.96
CA GLU A 51 -17.54 6.90 -22.56
C GLU A 51 -19.05 7.20 -22.42
N ALA A 52 -19.90 6.17 -22.25
CA ALA A 52 -21.33 6.34 -21.95
C ALA A 52 -21.61 6.94 -20.54
N ARG A 53 -20.64 6.91 -19.63
CA ARG A 53 -20.70 7.62 -18.35
C ARG A 53 -20.20 9.06 -18.43
N ALA A 54 -19.53 9.48 -19.51
CA ALA A 54 -19.08 10.86 -19.66
C ALA A 54 -20.27 11.85 -19.84
N ALA A 55 -21.45 11.35 -20.25
CA ALA A 55 -22.68 12.14 -20.32
C ALA A 55 -23.50 12.13 -19.01
N ARG A 56 -23.07 11.38 -17.99
CA ARG A 56 -23.76 11.24 -16.70
C ARG A 56 -22.85 11.71 -15.59
N GLU A 57 -23.40 12.49 -14.67
CA GLU A 57 -22.65 12.95 -13.49
C GLU A 57 -22.60 11.80 -12.48
N VAL A 58 -21.66 10.87 -12.66
CA VAL A 58 -21.44 9.78 -11.70
C VAL A 58 -20.40 10.23 -10.69
N ILE A 59 -20.72 10.08 -9.41
CA ILE A 59 -19.83 10.38 -8.30
C ILE A 59 -19.36 9.10 -7.62
N TYR A 60 -18.21 9.16 -6.95
CA TYR A 60 -17.50 8.01 -6.43
C TYR A 60 -17.05 8.23 -4.99
N ARG A 61 -16.94 7.15 -4.21
CA ARG A 61 -16.38 7.17 -2.85
C ARG A 61 -15.50 5.95 -2.62
N GLY A 62 -14.23 6.21 -2.29
CA GLY A 62 -13.27 5.17 -1.97
C GLY A 62 -13.29 4.78 -0.50
N GLN A 63 -13.29 3.49 -0.20
CA GLN A 63 -13.17 2.96 1.15
C GLN A 63 -12.03 1.93 1.23
N ARG A 64 -11.20 2.10 2.26
CA ARG A 64 -10.04 1.23 2.52
C ARG A 64 -10.46 -0.23 2.76
N ARG A 65 -11.58 -0.42 3.44
CA ARG A 65 -12.08 -1.72 3.87
C ARG A 65 -13.32 -2.08 3.06
N TYR A 66 -13.39 -3.34 2.64
CA TYR A 66 -14.55 -3.86 1.93
C TYR A 66 -15.77 -4.04 2.82
N ASP A 67 -15.59 -4.24 4.13
CA ASP A 67 -16.65 -4.50 5.10
C ASP A 67 -17.16 -3.23 5.79
N TRP A 68 -16.81 -2.05 5.27
CA TRP A 68 -17.37 -0.80 5.76
C TRP A 68 -18.66 -0.45 5.01
N PRO A 69 -19.76 -0.19 5.73
CA PRO A 69 -21.01 0.25 5.13
C PRO A 69 -20.90 1.70 4.66
N LEU A 70 -21.88 2.13 3.88
CA LEU A 70 -22.00 3.51 3.42
C LEU A 70 -22.68 4.37 4.49
N GLU A 71 -21.93 4.66 5.56
CA GLU A 71 -22.44 5.37 6.74
C GLU A 71 -21.68 6.66 7.03
N SER A 72 -22.43 7.72 7.31
CA SER A 72 -21.89 9.00 7.77
C SER A 72 -21.26 8.87 9.16
N THR A 73 -20.44 9.84 9.55
CA THR A 73 -19.78 9.80 10.87
C THR A 73 -20.78 9.88 12.02
N LEU A 74 -21.90 10.59 11.82
CA LEU A 74 -22.99 10.64 12.79
C LEU A 74 -23.80 9.34 12.82
N THR A 75 -24.08 8.74 11.66
CA THR A 75 -24.78 7.45 11.57
C THR A 75 -24.11 6.38 12.42
N ARG A 76 -22.77 6.31 12.40
CA ARG A 76 -21.97 5.33 13.16
C ARG A 76 -22.11 5.42 14.68
N VAL A 77 -22.68 6.53 15.20
CA VAL A 77 -22.91 6.72 16.63
C VAL A 77 -24.17 5.99 17.10
N PHE A 78 -25.11 5.71 16.18
CA PHE A 78 -26.40 5.12 16.50
C PHE A 78 -26.44 3.65 16.07
N ASP A 79 -26.95 2.79 16.95
CA ASP A 79 -27.21 1.40 16.63
C ASP A 79 -28.31 1.30 15.56
N GLY A 80 -28.05 0.57 14.47
CA GLY A 80 -29.02 0.36 13.39
C GLY A 80 -28.95 1.38 12.23
N GLY A 81 -28.02 2.34 12.28
CA GLY A 81 -27.69 3.16 11.11
C GLY A 81 -28.67 4.29 10.77
N ALA A 82 -29.72 4.48 11.57
CA ALA A 82 -30.65 5.61 11.46
C ALA A 82 -30.24 6.75 12.40
N ILE A 83 -30.42 8.00 11.96
CA ILE A 83 -30.11 9.19 12.77
C ILE A 83 -31.43 9.75 13.31
N PRO A 84 -31.74 9.62 14.61
CA PRO A 84 -32.95 10.22 15.16
C PRO A 84 -32.94 11.75 14.99
N SER A 85 -33.99 12.32 14.41
CA SER A 85 -34.10 13.76 14.12
C SER A 85 -33.85 14.65 15.34
N ASP A 86 -34.40 14.27 16.50
CA ASP A 86 -34.24 15.04 17.74
C ASP A 86 -32.78 15.06 18.22
N MET A 87 -32.03 13.98 17.98
CA MET A 87 -30.61 13.90 18.34
C MET A 87 -29.74 14.70 17.39
N ALA A 88 -30.00 14.64 16.07
CA ALA A 88 -29.33 15.46 15.08
C ALA A 88 -29.50 16.96 15.40
N ASP A 89 -30.73 17.39 15.70
CA ASP A 89 -31.04 18.78 16.06
C ASP A 89 -30.39 19.22 17.36
N ARG A 90 -30.39 18.37 18.39
CA ARG A 90 -29.71 18.64 19.66
C ARG A 90 -28.21 18.79 19.46
N MET A 91 -27.60 17.93 18.65
CA MET A 91 -26.18 17.98 18.35
C MET A 91 -25.81 19.26 17.61
N ARG A 92 -26.58 19.62 16.58
CA ARG A 92 -26.42 20.87 15.82
C ARG A 92 -26.55 22.09 16.72
N SER A 93 -27.60 22.14 17.52
CA SER A 93 -27.88 23.25 18.46
C SER A 93 -26.75 23.39 19.49
N LYS A 94 -26.26 22.28 20.02
CA LYS A 94 -25.11 22.26 20.94
C LYS A 94 -23.84 22.76 20.26
N PHE A 95 -23.57 22.32 19.03
CA PHE A 95 -22.43 22.81 18.25
C PHE A 95 -22.51 24.32 18.02
N LEU A 96 -23.65 24.83 17.55
CA LEU A 96 -23.87 26.27 17.36
C LEU A 96 -23.69 27.08 18.65
N LEU A 97 -24.20 26.58 19.78
CA LEU A 97 -24.01 27.22 21.09
C LEU A 97 -22.53 27.26 21.48
N MET A 98 -21.80 26.16 21.27
CA MET A 98 -20.36 26.08 21.55
C MET A 98 -19.52 26.87 20.55
N MET A 99 -20.02 27.18 19.35
CA MET A 99 -19.30 28.01 18.39
C MET A 99 -19.39 29.51 18.70
N ARG A 100 -20.31 29.93 19.57
CA ARG A 100 -20.45 31.34 19.97
C ARG A 100 -19.13 31.89 20.51
N GLY A 101 -18.66 32.97 19.90
CA GLY A 101 -17.42 33.65 20.27
C GLY A 101 -16.12 32.98 19.80
N ARG A 102 -16.19 31.91 19.00
CA ARG A 102 -15.00 31.18 18.49
C ARG A 102 -14.73 31.39 17.00
N SER A 103 -15.74 31.78 16.22
CA SER A 103 -15.62 32.04 14.76
C SER A 103 -16.75 32.96 14.28
N PHE A 104 -16.96 33.05 12.96
CA PHE A 104 -18.10 33.74 12.36
C PHE A 104 -19.44 33.13 12.79
N ASP A 105 -20.48 33.94 12.75
CA ASP A 105 -21.81 33.54 13.21
C ASP A 105 -22.46 32.55 12.22
N LEU A 106 -22.45 31.28 12.60
CA LEU A 106 -23.06 30.17 11.88
C LEU A 106 -24.58 30.07 12.11
N SER A 107 -25.15 30.83 13.06
CA SER A 107 -26.57 30.67 13.44
C SER A 107 -27.57 31.08 12.35
N LYS A 108 -27.11 31.82 11.34
CA LYS A 108 -27.91 32.27 10.19
C LYS A 108 -27.69 31.42 8.94
N GLN A 109 -26.82 30.42 9.01
CA GLN A 109 -26.50 29.57 7.87
C GLN A 109 -27.46 28.39 7.78
N ASP A 110 -27.55 27.83 6.59
CA ASP A 110 -28.29 26.59 6.37
C ASP A 110 -27.74 25.44 7.24
N SER A 111 -28.61 24.49 7.58
CA SER A 111 -28.26 23.35 8.41
C SER A 111 -27.05 22.57 7.87
N ASN A 112 -27.03 22.34 6.55
CA ASN A 112 -25.98 21.55 5.90
C ASN A 112 -24.66 22.30 5.85
N GLU A 113 -24.69 23.62 5.76
CA GLU A 113 -23.50 24.48 5.86
C GLU A 113 -22.87 24.41 7.25
N VAL A 114 -23.70 24.41 8.31
CA VAL A 114 -23.23 24.22 9.68
C VAL A 114 -22.57 22.84 9.84
N TRP A 115 -23.15 21.80 9.24
CA TRP A 115 -22.57 20.47 9.25
C TRP A 115 -21.23 20.42 8.48
N ALA A 116 -21.18 20.91 7.26
CA ALA A 116 -19.96 20.92 6.45
C ALA A 116 -18.82 21.68 7.15
N PHE A 117 -19.14 22.82 7.77
CA PHE A 117 -18.18 23.55 8.59
C PHE A 117 -17.69 22.71 9.77
N GLY A 118 -18.59 22.09 10.52
CA GLY A 118 -18.25 21.25 11.67
C GLY A 118 -17.37 20.05 11.29
N GLN A 119 -17.66 19.41 10.16
CA GLN A 119 -16.91 18.25 9.64
C GLN A 119 -15.44 18.58 9.38
N HIS A 120 -15.14 19.79 8.92
CA HIS A 120 -13.76 20.25 8.74
C HIS A 120 -12.95 20.19 10.05
N PHE A 121 -13.61 20.39 11.19
CA PHE A 121 -13.01 20.35 12.52
C PHE A 121 -13.26 19.03 13.27
N GLY A 122 -13.75 17.99 12.58
CA GLY A 122 -13.94 16.66 13.14
C GLY A 122 -15.25 16.45 13.91
N LEU A 123 -16.26 17.31 13.71
CA LEU A 123 -17.61 17.04 14.19
C LEU A 123 -18.17 15.80 13.48
N ALA A 124 -18.89 14.93 14.20
CA ALA A 124 -19.66 13.87 13.55
C ALA A 124 -20.90 14.47 12.88
N THR A 125 -21.10 14.20 11.59
CA THR A 125 -22.10 14.83 10.73
C THR A 125 -22.91 13.78 9.95
N PRO A 126 -24.13 14.13 9.50
CA PRO A 126 -24.93 13.28 8.60
C PRO A 126 -24.39 13.26 7.17
N LEU A 127 -23.32 14.01 6.88
CA LEU A 127 -22.79 14.16 5.53
C LEU A 127 -21.84 13.01 5.16
N LEU A 128 -21.83 12.67 3.88
CA LEU A 128 -20.91 11.70 3.28
C LEU A 128 -20.17 12.36 2.12
N ASP A 129 -18.85 12.23 2.11
CA ASP A 129 -17.99 12.79 1.06
C ASP A 129 -17.99 11.92 -0.21
N TRP A 130 -18.20 12.56 -1.34
CA TRP A 130 -18.07 11.96 -2.66
C TRP A 130 -17.11 12.78 -3.51
N THR A 131 -16.58 12.18 -4.57
CA THR A 131 -15.73 12.84 -5.56
C THR A 131 -16.24 12.50 -6.96
N GLU A 132 -16.26 13.48 -7.85
CA GLU A 132 -16.55 13.26 -9.26
C GLU A 132 -15.44 12.44 -9.97
N SER A 133 -14.26 12.35 -9.36
CA SER A 133 -13.13 11.62 -9.93
C SER A 133 -13.06 10.18 -9.43
N PRO A 134 -13.25 9.17 -10.31
CA PRO A 134 -13.09 7.76 -9.94
C PRO A 134 -11.65 7.44 -9.50
N PHE A 135 -10.66 8.20 -9.98
CA PHE A 135 -9.26 8.05 -9.58
C PHE A 135 -8.97 8.62 -8.19
N VAL A 136 -9.66 9.69 -7.78
CA VAL A 136 -9.59 10.19 -6.40
C VAL A 136 -10.26 9.22 -5.43
N ALA A 137 -11.39 8.60 -5.82
CA ALA A 137 -11.98 7.52 -5.03
C ALA A 137 -11.03 6.33 -4.92
N LEU A 138 -10.41 5.91 -6.02
CA LEU A 138 -9.40 4.84 -6.00
C LEU A 138 -8.21 5.18 -5.10
N PHE A 139 -7.77 6.44 -5.09
CA PHE A 139 -6.75 6.92 -4.15
C PHE A 139 -7.19 6.70 -2.70
N PHE A 140 -8.38 7.14 -2.30
CA PHE A 140 -8.86 6.95 -0.93
C PHE A 140 -9.03 5.48 -0.53
N ALA A 141 -9.37 4.62 -1.48
CA ALA A 141 -9.46 3.18 -1.27
C ALA A 141 -8.08 2.55 -0.99
N PHE A 142 -6.99 3.04 -1.58
CA PHE A 142 -5.67 2.42 -1.50
C PHE A 142 -4.63 3.17 -0.68
N VAL A 143 -4.85 4.44 -0.30
CA VAL A 143 -3.80 5.30 0.25
C VAL A 143 -3.28 4.83 1.60
N ARG A 144 -4.13 4.28 2.46
CA ARG A 144 -3.76 3.79 3.80
C ARG A 144 -3.47 2.28 3.76
N GLU A 145 -2.42 1.86 4.45
CA GLU A 145 -2.12 0.44 4.68
C GLU A 145 -3.11 -0.18 5.66
N ASP A 146 -3.23 -1.51 5.62
CA ASP A 146 -3.99 -2.25 6.62
C ASP A 146 -3.10 -2.48 7.86
N PRO A 147 -3.49 -1.99 9.04
CA PRO A 147 -2.75 -2.25 10.26
C PRO A 147 -2.70 -3.74 10.58
N ARG A 148 -1.55 -4.22 11.10
CA ARG A 148 -1.34 -5.66 11.41
C ARG A 148 -2.30 -6.24 12.46
N TYR A 149 -2.96 -5.39 13.24
CA TYR A 149 -3.91 -5.79 14.27
C TYR A 149 -5.35 -5.89 13.77
N GLU A 150 -5.63 -5.44 12.54
CA GLU A 150 -6.96 -5.55 11.95
C GLU A 150 -7.18 -6.91 11.29
N LYS A 151 -8.45 -7.28 11.08
CA LYS A 151 -8.85 -8.45 10.30
C LYS A 151 -8.28 -8.37 8.89
N GLU A 152 -8.16 -9.52 8.23
CA GLU A 152 -7.72 -9.58 6.84
C GLU A 152 -8.62 -8.70 5.94
N ASN A 153 -7.99 -8.07 4.96
CA ASN A 153 -8.63 -7.15 4.03
C ASN A 153 -8.41 -7.63 2.59
N PRO A 154 -9.19 -8.61 2.10
CA PRO A 154 -8.98 -9.19 0.78
C PRO A 154 -9.28 -8.23 -0.38
N SER A 155 -10.14 -7.23 -0.19
CA SER A 155 -10.50 -6.26 -1.23
C SER A 155 -10.65 -4.83 -0.69
N ARG A 156 -10.41 -3.83 -1.53
CA ARG A 156 -10.81 -2.44 -1.34
C ARG A 156 -12.18 -2.21 -1.95
N ALA A 157 -12.89 -1.17 -1.53
CA ALA A 157 -14.20 -0.83 -2.07
C ALA A 157 -14.21 0.55 -2.72
N VAL A 158 -14.88 0.65 -3.87
CA VAL A 158 -15.25 1.92 -4.50
C VAL A 158 -16.75 1.91 -4.70
N PHE A 159 -17.45 2.83 -4.05
CA PHE A 159 -18.86 3.09 -4.28
C PHE A 159 -19.01 4.06 -5.45
N TYR A 160 -20.09 3.94 -6.20
CA TYR A 160 -20.50 4.94 -7.17
C TYR A 160 -21.99 5.24 -7.03
N LEU A 161 -22.38 6.43 -7.46
CA LEU A 161 -23.74 6.92 -7.41
C LEU A 161 -24.01 7.80 -8.64
N ASP A 162 -25.10 7.53 -9.37
CA ASP A 162 -25.51 8.31 -10.56
C ASP A 162 -26.29 9.55 -10.09
N ARG A 163 -25.60 10.69 -9.99
CA ARG A 163 -26.18 11.95 -9.51
C ARG A 163 -27.30 12.40 -10.42
N SER A 164 -27.08 12.41 -11.73
CA SER A 164 -28.07 12.92 -12.70
C SER A 164 -29.42 12.22 -12.57
N ARG A 165 -29.43 10.90 -12.36
CA ARG A 165 -30.68 10.15 -12.17
C ARG A 165 -31.32 10.37 -10.80
N LEU A 166 -30.50 10.47 -9.75
CA LEU A 166 -31.01 10.59 -8.39
C LEU A 166 -31.43 12.01 -8.04
N GLU A 167 -30.85 13.04 -8.64
CA GLU A 167 -31.19 14.44 -8.40
C GLU A 167 -32.61 14.78 -8.90
N GLU A 168 -33.08 14.09 -9.95
CA GLU A 168 -34.47 14.19 -10.42
C GLU A 168 -35.50 13.63 -9.40
N ILE A 169 -35.09 12.66 -8.58
CA ILE A 169 -35.97 11.91 -7.67
C ILE A 169 -35.83 12.42 -6.22
N LEU A 170 -34.60 12.73 -5.81
CA LEU A 170 -34.19 13.14 -4.48
C LEU A 170 -33.26 14.37 -4.57
N PRO A 171 -33.79 15.56 -4.87
CA PRO A 171 -32.97 16.77 -5.05
C PRO A 171 -32.25 17.18 -3.75
N GLU A 172 -32.86 16.96 -2.59
CA GLU A 172 -32.31 17.31 -1.27
C GLU A 172 -31.18 16.35 -0.83
N LEU A 173 -30.92 15.29 -1.58
CA LEU A 173 -29.88 14.32 -1.25
C LEU A 173 -28.48 14.92 -1.39
N PHE A 174 -28.29 15.81 -2.37
CA PHE A 174 -26.99 16.37 -2.73
C PHE A 174 -26.80 17.74 -2.11
N PHE A 175 -25.60 17.99 -1.61
CA PHE A 175 -25.24 19.26 -1.00
C PHE A 175 -23.81 19.66 -1.38
N GLU A 176 -23.70 20.84 -1.99
CA GLU A 176 -22.44 21.51 -2.28
C GLU A 176 -22.32 22.74 -1.37
N PRO A 177 -21.38 22.74 -0.41
CA PRO A 177 -21.25 23.86 0.51
C PRO A 177 -20.74 25.11 -0.22
N SER A 178 -21.41 26.21 0.05
CA SER A 178 -21.07 27.55 -0.45
C SER A 178 -20.19 28.33 0.53
N LEU A 179 -20.16 27.94 1.81
CA LEU A 179 -19.38 28.63 2.83
C LEU A 179 -17.93 28.10 2.95
N GLY A 180 -17.00 29.05 2.80
CA GLY A 180 -15.58 28.85 3.05
C GLY A 180 -14.78 28.50 1.80
N GLU A 181 -13.51 28.91 1.77
CA GLU A 181 -12.53 28.42 0.80
C GLU A 181 -12.19 26.97 1.15
N ASN A 182 -13.09 26.03 0.83
CA ASN A 182 -12.83 24.61 0.97
C ASN A 182 -11.90 24.16 -0.16
N GLY A 183 -10.64 24.63 -0.14
CA GLY A 183 -9.63 24.20 -1.11
C GLY A 183 -9.47 22.68 -1.16
N ARG A 184 -9.76 21.99 -0.05
CA ARG A 184 -9.90 20.52 0.00
C ARG A 184 -11.01 19.99 -0.90
N LEU A 185 -12.22 20.56 -0.79
CA LEU A 185 -13.37 20.13 -1.57
C LEU A 185 -13.14 20.39 -3.06
N VAL A 186 -12.62 21.56 -3.42
CA VAL A 186 -12.28 21.91 -4.81
C VAL A 186 -11.22 20.96 -5.37
N ASN A 187 -10.13 20.73 -4.64
CA ASN A 187 -9.04 19.86 -5.11
C ASN A 187 -9.44 18.39 -5.22
N GLN A 188 -10.47 17.98 -4.48
CA GLN A 188 -11.02 16.62 -4.52
C GLN A 188 -12.15 16.48 -5.55
N ALA A 189 -12.56 17.56 -6.23
CA ALA A 189 -13.81 17.61 -7.00
C ALA A 189 -14.96 17.02 -6.18
N GLY A 190 -15.06 17.49 -4.93
CA GLY A 190 -15.86 16.87 -3.89
C GLY A 190 -17.25 17.45 -3.78
N LEU A 191 -18.20 16.62 -3.38
CA LEU A 191 -19.55 17.01 -3.01
C LEU A 191 -20.05 16.15 -1.84
N PHE A 192 -21.13 16.56 -1.20
CA PHE A 192 -21.73 15.79 -0.11
C PHE A 192 -23.06 15.19 -0.49
N THR A 193 -23.35 14.01 0.06
CA THR A 193 -24.73 13.57 0.24
C THR A 193 -25.14 13.73 1.69
N VAL A 194 -26.38 14.13 1.93
CA VAL A 194 -26.95 14.26 3.27
C VAL A 194 -27.69 12.96 3.60
N THR A 195 -27.27 12.27 4.66
CA THR A 195 -28.03 11.12 5.17
C THR A 195 -29.31 11.66 5.81
N PRO A 196 -30.50 11.22 5.37
CA PRO A 196 -31.75 11.65 5.98
C PRO A 196 -31.77 11.29 7.47
N ASP A 197 -32.40 12.16 8.25
CA ASP A 197 -32.74 11.86 9.63
C ASP A 197 -34.10 11.15 9.71
N GLY A 198 -34.35 10.48 10.83
CA GLY A 198 -35.53 9.65 11.05
C GLY A 198 -35.18 8.18 11.19
N ASN A 199 -35.91 7.32 10.48
CA ASN A 199 -35.85 5.86 10.65
C ASN A 199 -35.02 5.14 9.58
N ASP A 200 -34.72 5.81 8.47
CA ASP A 200 -34.03 5.20 7.33
C ASP A 200 -32.56 5.63 7.30
N ASN A 201 -31.68 4.74 6.85
CA ASN A 201 -30.32 5.08 6.47
C ASN A 201 -30.27 5.59 5.01
N LEU A 202 -29.12 6.07 4.55
CA LEU A 202 -28.95 6.62 3.20
C LEU A 202 -29.42 5.63 2.10
N VAL A 203 -28.99 4.37 2.20
CA VAL A 203 -29.27 3.37 1.16
C VAL A 203 -30.76 2.99 1.15
N THR A 204 -31.34 2.79 2.32
CA THR A 204 -32.79 2.51 2.47
C THR A 204 -33.63 3.68 1.95
N SER A 205 -33.20 4.93 2.20
CA SER A 205 -33.90 6.12 1.70
C SER A 205 -33.90 6.19 0.18
N ILE A 206 -32.76 5.88 -0.46
CA ILE A 206 -32.66 5.81 -1.93
C ILE A 206 -33.54 4.67 -2.47
N LEU A 207 -33.48 3.49 -1.87
CA LEU A 207 -34.28 2.33 -2.26
C LEU A 207 -35.78 2.64 -2.21
N ASN A 208 -36.27 3.17 -1.08
CA ASN A 208 -37.68 3.50 -0.88
C ASN A 208 -38.14 4.52 -1.92
N ALA A 209 -37.37 5.58 -2.16
CA ALA A 209 -37.70 6.59 -3.16
C ALA A 209 -37.77 6.04 -4.60
N LEU A 210 -36.86 5.12 -4.95
CA LEU A 210 -36.86 4.49 -6.27
C LEU A 210 -38.05 3.54 -6.47
N LEU A 211 -38.43 2.80 -5.42
CA LEU A 211 -39.60 1.92 -5.41
C LEU A 211 -40.90 2.72 -5.52
N ASP A 212 -41.02 3.84 -4.82
CA ASP A 212 -42.20 4.71 -4.83
C ASP A 212 -42.48 5.30 -6.22
N VAL A 213 -41.41 5.62 -6.97
CA VAL A 213 -41.52 6.13 -8.35
C VAL A 213 -41.68 4.99 -9.37
N GLY A 214 -41.49 3.73 -8.96
CA GLY A 214 -41.53 2.56 -9.85
C GLY A 214 -40.34 2.49 -10.82
N SER A 215 -39.21 3.11 -10.45
CA SER A 215 -37.98 3.11 -11.24
C SER A 215 -37.20 1.80 -11.17
N ILE A 216 -37.43 1.03 -10.11
CA ILE A 216 -36.81 -0.29 -9.87
C ILE A 216 -37.86 -1.30 -9.40
N GLY A 217 -37.63 -2.57 -9.71
CA GLY A 217 -38.33 -3.69 -9.09
C GLY A 217 -37.90 -3.91 -7.63
N PRO A 218 -38.75 -4.55 -6.80
CA PRO A 218 -38.48 -4.77 -5.38
C PRO A 218 -37.25 -5.64 -5.09
N ASP A 219 -36.88 -6.54 -6.02
CA ASP A 219 -35.81 -7.53 -5.84
C ASP A 219 -34.88 -7.61 -7.07
N ASP A 220 -34.62 -6.49 -7.75
CA ASP A 220 -33.67 -6.44 -8.88
C ASP A 220 -32.39 -5.64 -8.54
N PRO A 221 -31.32 -6.31 -8.07
CA PRO A 221 -30.03 -5.69 -7.83
C PRO A 221 -29.42 -5.01 -9.06
N GLN A 222 -29.73 -5.50 -10.26
CA GLN A 222 -29.16 -4.98 -11.50
C GLN A 222 -29.81 -3.64 -11.87
N GLU A 223 -31.11 -3.47 -11.62
CA GLU A 223 -31.77 -2.16 -11.78
C GLU A 223 -31.25 -1.14 -10.76
N LEU A 224 -31.14 -1.52 -9.49
CA LEU A 224 -30.58 -0.66 -8.45
C LEU A 224 -29.12 -0.27 -8.74
N SER A 225 -28.33 -1.18 -9.32
CA SER A 225 -26.93 -0.91 -9.72
C SER A 225 -26.79 0.23 -10.72
N GLN A 226 -27.87 0.61 -11.42
CA GLN A 226 -27.82 1.76 -12.31
C GLN A 226 -27.80 3.11 -11.57
N TYR A 227 -28.24 3.13 -10.30
CA TYR A 227 -28.30 4.31 -9.46
C TYR A 227 -27.19 4.33 -8.40
N ILE A 228 -26.96 3.21 -7.74
CA ILE A 228 -25.95 3.07 -6.68
C ILE A 228 -25.34 1.67 -6.72
N GLY A 229 -24.03 1.57 -6.56
CA GLY A 229 -23.36 0.27 -6.51
C GLY A 229 -22.00 0.31 -5.83
N LYS A 230 -21.53 -0.88 -5.44
CA LYS A 230 -20.24 -1.09 -4.79
C LYS A 230 -19.36 -2.00 -5.65
N ILE A 231 -18.14 -1.55 -5.91
CA ILE A 231 -17.15 -2.29 -6.69
C ILE A 231 -16.04 -2.75 -5.76
N HIS A 232 -15.89 -4.07 -5.64
CA HIS A 232 -14.79 -4.70 -4.91
C HIS A 232 -13.58 -4.84 -5.81
N ILE A 233 -12.47 -4.27 -5.36
CA ILE A 233 -11.18 -4.29 -6.05
C ILE A 233 -10.22 -5.14 -5.22
N PRO A 234 -9.62 -6.21 -5.74
CA PRO A 234 -8.66 -7.02 -5.00
C PRO A 234 -7.56 -6.15 -4.38
N ASN A 235 -7.20 -6.43 -3.11
CA ASN A 235 -6.20 -5.66 -2.36
C ASN A 235 -4.77 -6.06 -2.76
N GLU A 236 -4.49 -5.99 -4.05
CA GLU A 236 -3.22 -6.36 -4.65
C GLU A 236 -2.63 -5.20 -5.43
N GLY A 237 -1.30 -5.10 -5.48
CA GLY A 237 -0.62 -4.11 -6.30
C GLY A 237 -0.86 -2.65 -5.89
N ARG A 238 -1.13 -2.40 -4.59
CA ARG A 238 -1.35 -1.06 -4.00
C ARG A 238 -0.27 -0.06 -4.42
N GLU A 239 1.01 -0.42 -4.28
CA GLU A 239 2.12 0.49 -4.60
C GLU A 239 2.12 0.92 -6.07
N GLN A 240 1.81 -0.01 -6.98
CA GLN A 240 1.73 0.27 -8.41
C GLN A 240 0.52 1.16 -8.71
N CYS A 241 -0.63 0.91 -8.06
CA CYS A 241 -1.82 1.73 -8.18
C CYS A 241 -1.55 3.17 -7.70
N LEU A 242 -0.98 3.35 -6.51
CA LEU A 242 -0.65 4.67 -5.96
C LEU A 242 0.41 5.40 -6.80
N HIS A 243 1.38 4.69 -7.37
CA HIS A 243 2.38 5.28 -8.26
C HIS A 243 1.77 5.76 -9.57
N MET A 244 0.79 5.02 -10.13
CA MET A 244 0.04 5.46 -11.31
C MET A 244 -0.75 6.74 -10.98
N LEU A 245 -1.49 6.76 -9.87
CA LEU A 245 -2.27 7.93 -9.44
C LEU A 245 -1.37 9.15 -9.21
N GLN A 246 -0.18 8.95 -8.63
CA GLN A 246 0.79 10.02 -8.45
C GLN A 246 1.26 10.62 -9.78
N LYS A 247 1.42 9.82 -10.85
CA LYS A 247 1.72 10.31 -12.20
C LYS A 247 0.59 11.15 -12.80
N MET A 248 -0.63 10.95 -12.34
CA MET A 248 -1.81 11.75 -12.69
C MET A 248 -1.99 12.96 -11.77
N ASN A 249 -0.99 13.32 -10.97
CA ASN A 249 -1.04 14.39 -9.97
C ASN A 249 -2.08 14.16 -8.85
N ILE A 250 -2.45 12.91 -8.59
CA ILE A 250 -3.37 12.52 -7.50
C ILE A 250 -2.54 11.98 -6.33
N HIS A 251 -2.33 12.82 -5.33
CA HIS A 251 -1.59 12.48 -4.12
C HIS A 251 -2.01 13.37 -2.94
N HIS A 252 -1.59 13.02 -1.71
CA HIS A 252 -1.98 13.77 -0.51
C HIS A 252 -1.77 15.28 -0.62
N ALA A 253 -0.61 15.74 -1.08
CA ALA A 253 -0.33 17.18 -1.17
C ALA A 253 -1.18 17.94 -2.22
N SER A 254 -1.74 17.26 -3.23
CA SER A 254 -2.63 17.91 -4.21
C SER A 254 -4.07 17.93 -3.70
N LEU A 255 -4.54 16.83 -3.10
CA LEU A 255 -5.91 16.71 -2.57
C LEU A 255 -6.13 17.45 -1.25
N PHE A 256 -5.06 17.68 -0.49
CA PHE A 256 -5.09 18.34 0.82
C PHE A 256 -4.11 19.54 0.80
N PRO A 257 -4.58 20.76 0.51
CA PRO A 257 -3.73 21.95 0.37
C PRO A 257 -3.17 22.46 1.72
N ASP A 258 -3.66 21.93 2.83
CA ASP A 258 -3.22 22.29 4.17
C ASP A 258 -1.87 21.63 4.56
N PRO A 259 -1.19 22.13 5.61
CA PRO A 259 0.07 21.56 6.08
C PRO A 259 0.01 20.09 6.47
N SER A 260 -1.18 19.55 6.83
CA SER A 260 -1.33 18.11 7.10
C SER A 260 -1.13 17.30 5.83
N GLY A 261 -1.66 17.76 4.70
CA GLY A 261 -1.48 17.13 3.39
C GLY A 261 -0.02 17.05 2.97
N ALA A 262 0.73 18.15 3.16
CA ALA A 262 2.17 18.19 2.89
C ALA A 262 2.96 17.23 3.81
N SER A 263 2.60 17.18 5.09
CA SER A 263 3.24 16.30 6.07
C SER A 263 3.02 14.81 5.74
N ASP A 264 1.77 14.43 5.42
CA ASP A 264 1.43 13.07 5.03
C ASP A 264 2.15 12.65 3.74
N TYR A 265 2.26 13.55 2.76
CA TYR A 265 3.02 13.29 1.54
C TYR A 265 4.51 13.01 1.80
N CYS A 266 5.15 13.82 2.65
CA CYS A 266 6.55 13.63 3.04
C CYS A 266 6.78 12.30 3.75
N ASN A 267 5.86 11.89 4.64
CA ASN A 267 5.93 10.61 5.34
C ASN A 267 5.87 9.44 4.36
N ILE A 268 4.89 9.44 3.45
CA ILE A 268 4.73 8.39 2.42
C ILE A 268 5.95 8.33 1.49
N TRP A 269 6.50 9.49 1.12
CA TRP A 269 7.71 9.56 0.31
C TRP A 269 8.92 8.93 1.01
N LEU A 270 9.09 9.21 2.31
CA LEU A 270 10.17 8.64 3.11
C LEU A 270 10.01 7.12 3.24
N GLU A 271 8.80 6.63 3.50
CA GLU A 271 8.49 5.20 3.60
C GLU A 271 8.86 4.46 2.30
N LYS A 272 8.50 5.02 1.14
CA LYS A 272 8.89 4.49 -0.18
C LYS A 272 10.40 4.40 -0.32
N LEU A 273 11.13 5.48 -0.04
CA LEU A 273 12.60 5.50 -0.12
C LEU A 273 13.26 4.46 0.80
N VAL A 274 12.76 4.30 2.02
CA VAL A 274 13.27 3.31 2.96
C VAL A 274 13.00 1.89 2.45
N SER A 275 11.81 1.63 1.92
CA SER A 275 11.43 0.34 1.32
C SER A 275 12.30 -0.02 0.12
N GLU A 276 12.54 0.93 -0.79
CA GLU A 276 13.42 0.74 -1.96
C GLU A 276 14.86 0.44 -1.54
N ARG A 277 15.40 1.18 -0.57
CA ARG A 277 16.75 0.92 -0.02
C ARG A 277 16.84 -0.47 0.62
N ARG A 278 15.80 -0.94 1.31
CA ARG A 278 15.75 -2.30 1.87
C ARG A 278 15.77 -3.35 0.75
N LYS A 279 14.91 -3.20 -0.27
CA LYS A 279 14.88 -4.11 -1.44
C LYS A 279 16.21 -4.16 -2.18
N GLN A 280 16.88 -3.01 -2.36
CA GLN A 280 18.21 -2.95 -2.97
C GLN A 280 19.26 -3.69 -2.14
N LYS A 281 19.27 -3.51 -0.80
CA LYS A 281 20.16 -4.24 0.10
C LYS A 281 19.90 -5.75 0.08
N GLU A 282 18.64 -6.17 0.08
CA GLU A 282 18.25 -7.58 -0.03
C GLU A 282 18.67 -8.19 -1.37
N ASN A 283 18.43 -7.48 -2.49
CA ASN A 283 18.84 -7.92 -3.82
C ASN A 283 20.37 -8.03 -3.92
N LYS A 284 21.11 -7.06 -3.35
CA LYS A 284 22.56 -7.11 -3.28
C LYS A 284 23.03 -8.32 -2.45
N SER A 285 22.42 -8.56 -1.29
CA SER A 285 22.72 -9.73 -0.45
C SER A 285 22.42 -11.06 -1.17
N LYS A 286 21.29 -11.17 -1.88
CA LYS A 286 20.94 -12.34 -2.69
C LYS A 286 21.92 -12.55 -3.86
N ALA A 287 22.31 -11.48 -4.54
CA ALA A 287 23.30 -11.53 -5.62
C ALA A 287 24.69 -11.95 -5.10
N ASP A 288 25.09 -11.43 -3.93
CA ASP A 288 26.35 -11.79 -3.28
C ASP A 288 26.33 -13.27 -2.84
N LYS A 289 25.23 -13.77 -2.25
CA LYS A 289 25.05 -15.19 -1.92
C LYS A 289 25.13 -16.08 -3.17
N LYS A 290 24.43 -15.73 -4.25
CA LYS A 290 24.46 -16.50 -5.52
C LYS A 290 25.86 -16.51 -6.15
N ARG A 291 26.60 -15.40 -6.08
CA ARG A 291 28.02 -15.35 -6.51
C ARG A 291 28.91 -16.24 -5.66
N ILE A 292 28.70 -16.26 -4.34
CA ILE A 292 29.41 -17.14 -3.40
C ILE A 292 29.09 -18.62 -3.70
N ASP A 293 27.84 -18.96 -3.96
CA ASP A 293 27.43 -20.35 -4.25
C ASP A 293 27.99 -20.86 -5.58
N VAL A 294 27.98 -20.04 -6.63
CA VAL A 294 28.56 -20.38 -7.94
C VAL A 294 30.08 -20.54 -7.85
N ALA A 295 30.76 -19.60 -7.16
CA ALA A 295 32.19 -19.73 -6.89
C ALA A 295 32.51 -21.00 -6.07
N ALA A 296 31.63 -21.36 -5.14
CA ALA A 296 31.82 -22.52 -4.28
C ALA A 296 31.45 -23.87 -4.93
N GLN A 297 30.62 -23.88 -5.98
CA GLN A 297 30.37 -25.07 -6.80
C GLN A 297 31.58 -25.38 -7.70
N ALA A 298 32.30 -24.35 -8.18
CA ALA A 298 33.57 -24.52 -8.90
C ALA A 298 34.71 -25.06 -8.00
N VAL A 299 34.61 -24.87 -6.69
CA VAL A 299 35.60 -25.29 -5.67
C VAL A 299 35.47 -26.77 -5.26
N ARG A 300 34.38 -27.47 -5.60
CA ARG A 300 34.12 -28.86 -5.13
C ARG A 300 35.07 -29.94 -5.68
N GLY A 301 35.96 -29.62 -6.63
CA GLY A 301 36.80 -30.60 -7.32
C GLY A 301 38.31 -30.47 -7.12
N GLU A 302 38.83 -29.43 -6.45
CA GLU A 302 40.27 -29.14 -6.43
C GLU A 302 40.82 -28.92 -5.01
N GLU A 303 42.03 -29.43 -4.77
CA GLU A 303 42.78 -29.28 -3.52
C GLU A 303 42.96 -27.79 -3.15
N ALA A 304 42.90 -27.45 -1.85
CA ALA A 304 42.97 -26.06 -1.37
C ALA A 304 44.12 -25.24 -1.98
N PRO A 305 45.34 -25.80 -2.13
CA PRO A 305 46.44 -25.08 -2.77
C PRO A 305 46.23 -24.80 -4.26
N LYS A 306 45.52 -25.66 -5.01
CA LYS A 306 45.24 -25.45 -6.44
C LYS A 306 44.30 -24.27 -6.67
N LEU A 307 43.35 -24.05 -5.77
CA LEU A 307 42.44 -22.91 -5.82
C LEU A 307 43.13 -21.60 -5.41
N VAL A 308 44.02 -21.66 -4.42
CA VAL A 308 44.88 -20.54 -4.06
C VAL A 308 45.79 -20.17 -5.25
N ALA A 309 46.34 -21.16 -5.97
CA ALA A 309 47.13 -20.94 -7.19
C ALA A 309 46.31 -20.22 -8.27
N LYS A 310 45.06 -20.64 -8.53
CA LYS A 310 44.17 -19.93 -9.47
C LYS A 310 43.85 -18.48 -9.08
N ILE A 311 43.75 -18.19 -7.79
CA ILE A 311 43.56 -16.81 -7.30
C ILE A 311 44.81 -15.98 -7.58
N LEU A 312 46.00 -16.55 -7.37
CA LEU A 312 47.28 -15.90 -7.65
C LEU A 312 47.48 -15.66 -9.16
N GLU A 313 47.22 -16.66 -10.01
CA GLU A 313 47.30 -16.55 -11.49
C GLU A 313 46.46 -15.38 -12.01
N LYS A 314 45.22 -15.26 -11.52
CA LYS A 314 44.28 -14.21 -11.94
C LYS A 314 44.76 -12.79 -11.63
N ILE A 315 45.58 -12.60 -10.59
CA ILE A 315 45.99 -11.28 -10.08
C ILE A 315 47.43 -10.92 -10.46
N ILE A 316 48.32 -11.91 -10.53
CA ILE A 316 49.74 -11.74 -10.87
C ILE A 316 49.93 -11.71 -12.41
N GLY A 317 49.03 -12.33 -13.18
CA GLY A 317 49.09 -12.40 -14.65
C GLY A 317 50.05 -13.48 -15.16
N GLU A 318 49.98 -13.80 -16.46
CA GLU A 318 50.69 -14.91 -17.15
C GLU A 318 52.25 -14.84 -17.13
N ASN A 319 52.85 -13.88 -16.44
CA ASN A 319 54.30 -13.64 -16.43
C ASN A 319 55.06 -14.35 -15.29
N ALA A 320 54.38 -15.10 -14.42
CA ALA A 320 55.02 -15.89 -13.37
C ALA A 320 55.06 -17.38 -13.78
N GLU A 321 56.20 -18.05 -13.60
CA GLU A 321 56.33 -19.47 -13.93
C GLU A 321 55.33 -20.29 -13.07
N ASP A 322 54.58 -21.21 -13.69
CA ASP A 322 53.56 -22.06 -13.03
C ASP A 322 54.08 -22.80 -11.77
N LEU A 323 55.38 -23.11 -11.77
CA LEU A 323 56.08 -23.74 -10.65
C LEU A 323 56.25 -22.82 -9.43
N GLU A 324 56.37 -21.50 -9.62
CA GLU A 324 56.45 -20.51 -8.53
C GLU A 324 55.09 -20.24 -7.90
N ILE A 325 54.05 -20.11 -8.73
CA ILE A 325 52.67 -19.88 -8.25
C ILE A 325 52.21 -21.05 -7.37
N SER A 326 52.46 -22.28 -7.80
CA SER A 326 52.12 -23.47 -7.02
C SER A 326 52.86 -23.52 -5.68
N ARG A 327 54.13 -23.09 -5.63
CA ARG A 327 54.90 -22.97 -4.39
C ARG A 327 54.34 -21.88 -3.47
N PHE A 328 53.98 -20.72 -4.02
CA PHE A 328 53.37 -19.63 -3.25
C PHE A 328 52.02 -20.05 -2.66
N ALA A 329 51.21 -20.76 -3.44
CA ALA A 329 49.92 -21.24 -3.00
C ALA A 329 50.02 -22.23 -1.83
N ASN A 330 50.95 -23.19 -1.88
CA ASN A 330 51.23 -24.11 -0.78
C ASN A 330 51.68 -23.35 0.48
N ARG A 331 52.61 -22.41 0.36
CA ARG A 331 53.09 -21.62 1.51
C ARG A 331 52.01 -20.73 2.12
N ILE A 332 51.07 -20.24 1.33
CA ILE A 332 49.93 -19.45 1.81
C ILE A 332 48.95 -20.34 2.60
N ASP A 333 48.68 -21.56 2.14
CA ASP A 333 47.81 -22.52 2.84
C ASP A 333 48.47 -23.03 4.15
N GLU A 334 49.78 -23.30 4.14
CA GLU A 334 50.57 -23.60 5.35
C GLU A 334 50.52 -22.43 6.35
N LYS A 335 50.76 -21.20 5.88
CA LYS A 335 50.74 -20.01 6.74
C LYS A 335 49.35 -19.73 7.31
N PHE A 336 48.30 -20.04 6.54
CA PHE A 336 46.93 -20.00 7.04
C PHE A 336 46.72 -21.03 8.14
N ALA A 337 47.16 -22.28 7.95
CA ALA A 337 47.03 -23.34 8.95
C ALA A 337 47.79 -23.03 10.26
N GLU A 338 48.93 -22.34 10.20
CA GLU A 338 49.69 -21.90 11.37
C GLU A 338 49.01 -20.78 12.17
N GLU A 339 48.43 -19.79 11.49
CA GLU A 339 47.96 -18.55 12.13
C GLU A 339 46.45 -18.53 12.40
N ALA A 340 45.68 -19.39 11.74
CA ALA A 340 44.23 -19.45 11.87
C ALA A 340 43.81 -20.17 13.16
N SER A 341 43.31 -19.40 14.13
CA SER A 341 42.60 -19.96 15.29
C SER A 341 41.24 -20.56 14.90
N THR A 342 40.72 -21.49 15.70
CA THR A 342 39.45 -22.20 15.44
C THR A 342 38.23 -21.30 15.13
N ASP A 343 38.18 -20.05 15.63
CA ASP A 343 37.06 -19.10 15.38
C ASP A 343 37.49 -17.82 14.65
N TRP A 344 38.56 -17.86 13.85
CA TRP A 344 39.20 -16.64 13.35
C TRP A 344 38.27 -15.73 12.51
N TRP A 345 37.24 -16.29 11.86
CA TRP A 345 36.28 -15.55 11.03
C TRP A 345 35.23 -14.75 11.82
N LEU A 346 35.05 -15.05 13.11
CA LEU A 346 34.12 -14.31 13.99
C LEU A 346 34.79 -13.14 14.71
N ARG A 347 36.13 -13.16 14.84
CA ARG A 347 36.89 -12.18 15.62
C ARG A 347 37.60 -11.16 14.72
N PRO A 348 37.24 -9.86 14.77
CA PRO A 348 37.90 -8.82 13.95
C PRO A 348 39.42 -8.77 14.14
N GLY A 349 39.91 -8.99 15.36
CA GLY A 349 41.35 -9.03 15.66
C GLY A 349 42.08 -10.21 15.03
N ALA A 350 41.45 -11.38 14.92
CA ALA A 350 42.04 -12.56 14.27
C ALA A 350 42.14 -12.36 12.75
N LYS A 351 41.11 -11.76 12.12
CA LYS A 351 41.17 -11.35 10.71
C LYS A 351 42.31 -10.35 10.46
N ALA A 352 42.50 -9.37 11.34
CA ALA A 352 43.59 -8.40 11.22
C ALA A 352 44.97 -9.07 11.33
N LYS A 353 45.13 -10.05 12.23
CA LYS A 353 46.38 -10.82 12.37
C LYS A 353 46.70 -11.62 11.10
N LEU A 354 45.70 -12.29 10.52
CA LEU A 354 45.85 -13.01 9.25
C LEU A 354 46.18 -12.07 8.07
N ARG A 355 45.56 -10.89 8.00
CA ARG A 355 45.92 -9.85 7.01
C ARG A 355 47.40 -9.50 7.09
N VAL A 356 47.91 -9.26 8.30
CA VAL A 356 49.32 -8.91 8.52
C VAL A 356 50.25 -10.07 8.15
N ALA A 357 49.87 -11.31 8.47
CA ALA A 357 50.63 -12.51 8.12
C ALA A 357 50.72 -12.70 6.59
N PHE A 358 49.59 -12.63 5.88
CA PHE A 358 49.56 -12.72 4.43
C PHE A 358 50.29 -11.57 3.76
N ARG A 359 50.16 -10.34 4.26
CA ARG A 359 50.91 -9.18 3.74
C ARG A 359 52.41 -9.42 3.80
N ARG A 360 52.94 -9.86 4.95
CA ARG A 360 54.37 -10.16 5.11
C ARG A 360 54.83 -11.26 4.15
N LEU A 361 54.02 -12.31 3.99
CA LEU A 361 54.33 -13.43 3.12
C LEU A 361 54.34 -13.02 1.64
N LEU A 362 53.31 -12.32 1.18
CA LEU A 362 53.18 -11.87 -0.21
C LEU A 362 54.23 -10.81 -0.57
N SER A 363 54.59 -9.92 0.37
CA SER A 363 55.72 -9.00 0.18
C SER A 363 57.07 -9.71 0.07
N SER A 364 57.24 -10.88 0.72
CA SER A 364 58.45 -11.69 0.58
C SER A 364 58.56 -12.41 -0.77
N PHE A 365 57.46 -12.48 -1.53
CA PHE A 365 57.42 -13.04 -2.87
C PHE A 365 57.68 -12.00 -3.97
N GLY A 366 58.02 -10.75 -3.61
CA GLY A 366 58.32 -9.69 -4.58
C GLY A 366 57.10 -9.10 -5.30
N ILE A 367 55.88 -9.37 -4.81
CA ILE A 367 54.63 -8.88 -5.39
C ILE A 367 54.44 -7.38 -5.06
N SER A 368 53.96 -6.59 -6.02
CA SER A 368 53.69 -5.16 -5.82
C SER A 368 52.65 -4.91 -4.72
N GLN A 369 52.76 -3.80 -3.98
CA GLN A 369 51.83 -3.51 -2.87
C GLN A 369 50.35 -3.46 -3.31
N GLU A 370 50.07 -2.98 -4.52
CA GLU A 370 48.70 -2.91 -5.05
C GLU A 370 48.11 -4.31 -5.32
N GLN A 371 48.94 -5.24 -5.82
CA GLN A 371 48.54 -6.65 -5.99
C GLN A 371 48.42 -7.38 -4.65
N VAL A 372 49.29 -7.08 -3.68
CA VAL A 372 49.26 -7.68 -2.33
C VAL A 372 47.92 -7.42 -1.64
N GLU A 373 47.43 -6.18 -1.63
CA GLU A 373 46.14 -5.89 -0.97
C GLU A 373 44.96 -6.60 -1.64
N ARG A 374 44.95 -6.65 -2.98
CA ARG A 374 43.92 -7.39 -3.74
C ARG A 374 43.93 -8.89 -3.44
N ILE A 375 45.12 -9.50 -3.37
CA ILE A 375 45.28 -10.92 -3.05
C ILE A 375 44.79 -11.19 -1.62
N ILE A 376 45.12 -10.33 -0.65
CA ILE A 376 44.69 -10.50 0.75
C ILE A 376 43.17 -10.47 0.89
N GLU A 377 42.48 -9.56 0.19
CA GLU A 377 41.02 -9.48 0.24
C GLU A 377 40.36 -10.77 -0.28
N GLU A 378 40.82 -11.28 -1.41
CA GLU A 378 40.29 -12.52 -2.01
C GLU A 378 40.64 -13.75 -1.16
N LEU A 379 41.87 -13.84 -0.61
CA LEU A 379 42.27 -14.95 0.27
C LEU A 379 41.43 -15.02 1.55
N ILE A 380 41.22 -13.88 2.21
CA ILE A 380 40.42 -13.85 3.45
C ILE A 380 38.99 -14.26 3.17
N ARG A 381 38.42 -13.77 2.07
CA ARG A 381 37.08 -14.15 1.64
C ARG A 381 36.99 -15.65 1.35
N PHE A 382 37.97 -16.21 0.65
CA PHE A 382 38.05 -17.65 0.35
C PHE A 382 38.09 -18.50 1.62
N TYR A 383 39.00 -18.20 2.55
CA TYR A 383 39.13 -18.98 3.78
C TYR A 383 37.94 -18.79 4.73
N GLU A 384 37.31 -17.61 4.76
CA GLU A 384 36.11 -17.35 5.56
C GLU A 384 34.94 -18.23 5.10
N ILE A 385 34.73 -18.37 3.79
CA ILE A 385 33.72 -19.27 3.22
C ILE A 385 34.01 -20.73 3.57
N ARG A 386 35.29 -21.14 3.55
CA ARG A 386 35.71 -22.50 3.91
C ARG A 386 35.48 -22.81 5.40
N ALA A 387 35.68 -21.83 6.27
CA ALA A 387 35.57 -22.00 7.71
C ALA A 387 34.12 -22.04 8.21
N GLN A 388 33.24 -21.21 7.64
CA GLN A 388 31.79 -21.24 7.93
C GLN A 388 31.17 -22.62 7.61
N ARG A 389 31.66 -23.31 6.57
CA ARG A 389 31.18 -24.64 6.16
C ARG A 389 31.70 -25.83 6.97
N LYS A 390 32.73 -25.64 7.82
CA LYS A 390 33.19 -26.68 8.76
C LYS A 390 32.43 -26.64 10.10
N ALA A 391 31.75 -25.53 10.36
CA ALA A 391 30.98 -25.29 11.59
C ALA A 391 29.49 -25.65 11.43
N ASP A 392 28.99 -25.69 10.19
CA ASP A 392 27.76 -26.40 9.79
C ASP A 392 28.05 -27.89 9.58
#